data_AF-A0AA97E2H0-F1
#
_entry.id   AF-A0AA97E2H0-F1
#
_cell.length_a   1.000
_cell.length_b   1.000
_cell.length_c   1.000
_cell.angle_alpha   90.00
_cell.angle_beta   90.00
_cell.angle_gamma   90.00
#
_symmetry.space_group_name_H-M   'P 1'
#
loop_
_entity.id
_entity.type
_entity.pdbx_description
1 polymer ?
#
loop_
_entity_poly.entity_id
_entity_poly.type
_entity_poly.pdbx_seq_one_letter_code
_entity_poly.pdbx_strand_id
1 'polypeptide(L)' 'MFLEGKPQEVIERMSKMSPLERLGKPSDIAGSIAFLVGSDGGWINGQTLRANGGLV' A
#
# COMPACT_ATOMS: atom_id res chain seq x y z
N MET A 1 -2.24 -3.05 16.80
CA MET A 1 -2.11 -2.62 15.37
C MET A 1 -1.01 -3.46 14.73
N PHE A 2 -1.10 -3.97 13.49
CA PHE A 2 -0.28 -5.08 12.90
C PHE A 2 1.24 -5.19 13.26
N LEU A 3 1.93 -4.10 13.59
CA LEU A 3 3.36 -4.09 13.95
C LEU A 3 3.64 -4.26 15.45
N GLU A 4 2.61 -4.12 16.28
CA GLU A 4 2.72 -4.11 17.75
C GLU A 4 3.22 -5.45 18.29
N GLY A 5 4.26 -5.41 19.14
CA GLY A 5 4.89 -6.58 19.73
C GLY A 5 5.85 -7.36 18.82
N LYS A 6 6.07 -6.92 17.57
CA LYS A 6 7.04 -7.57 16.66
C LYS A 6 8.46 -7.11 16.96
N PRO A 7 9.46 -8.00 16.89
CA PRO A 7 10.86 -7.61 16.94
C PRO A 7 11.23 -6.63 15.83
N GLN A 8 12.11 -5.67 16.12
CA GLN A 8 12.53 -4.63 15.17
C GLN A 8 13.12 -5.22 13.88
N GLU A 9 13.93 -6.28 14.00
CA GLU A 9 14.52 -6.99 12.85
C GLU A 9 13.45 -7.52 11.88
N VAL A 10 12.31 -7.99 12.40
CA VAL A 10 11.19 -8.45 11.57
C VAL A 10 10.56 -7.30 10.81
N ILE A 11 10.41 -6.14 11.46
CA ILE A 11 9.86 -4.93 10.84
C ILE A 11 10.78 -4.43 9.71
N GLU A 12 12.09 -4.42 9.94
CA GLU A 12 13.09 -4.02 8.94
C GLU A 12 13.15 -5.00 7.77
N ARG A 13 13.05 -6.30 8.03
CA ARG A 13 12.96 -7.30 6.96
C ARG A 13 11.71 -7.09 6.11
N MET A 14 10.56 -6.80 6.73
CA MET A 14 9.31 -6.52 6.02
C MET A 14 9.42 -5.27 5.15
N SER A 15 10.05 -4.20 5.62
CA SER A 15 10.19 -2.96 4.85
C SER A 15 10.99 -3.15 3.57
N LYS A 16 12.00 -4.03 3.60
CA LYS A 16 12.87 -4.35 2.45
C LYS A 16 12.24 -5.28 1.41
N MET A 17 11.06 -5.85 1.66
CA MET A 17 10.42 -6.76 0.70
C MET A 17 9.87 -6.03 -0.53
N SER A 18 9.40 -4.79 -0.37
CA SER A 18 8.95 -3.98 -1.50
C SER A 18 10.14 -3.26 -2.15
N PRO A 19 10.14 -3.05 -3.48
CA PRO A 19 11.13 -2.21 -4.16
C PRO A 19 11.28 -0.79 -3.59
N LEU A 20 10.24 -0.24 -2.95
CA LEU A 20 10.31 1.08 -2.30
C LEU A 20 10.95 1.05 -0.89
N GLU A 21 11.38 -0.12 -0.41
CA GLU A 21 12.15 -0.35 0.82
C GLU A 21 11.55 0.27 2.11
N ARG A 22 10.23 0.44 2.14
CA ARG A 22 9.50 0.98 3.29
C ARG A 22 8.15 0.31 3.47
N LEU A 23 7.64 0.33 4.70
CA LEU A 23 6.25 -0.01 4.95
C LEU A 23 5.32 1.05 4.36
N GLY A 24 4.22 0.60 3.78
CA GLY A 24 3.13 1.46 3.35
C GLY A 24 2.47 2.14 4.56
N LYS A 25 2.09 3.39 4.38
CA LYS A 25 1.29 4.18 5.31
C LYS A 25 -0.13 4.30 4.75
N PRO A 26 -1.16 4.53 5.58
CA PRO A 26 -2.53 4.75 5.09
C PRO A 26 -2.63 5.84 4.01
N SER A 27 -1.82 6.89 4.12
CA SER A 27 -1.75 7.99 3.13
C SER A 27 -1.30 7.53 1.74
N ASP A 28 -0.51 6.46 1.62
CA ASP A 28 -0.06 5.94 0.33
C ASP A 28 -1.18 5.27 -0.46
N ILE A 29 -2.23 4.79 0.22
CA ILE A 29 -3.37 4.10 -0.37
C ILE A 29 -4.54 5.08 -0.57
N ALA A 30 -4.69 6.04 0.35
CA ALA A 30 -5.81 6.98 0.38
C ALA A 30 -5.99 7.73 -0.94
N GLY A 31 -4.91 8.17 -1.58
CA GLY A 31 -4.97 8.87 -2.87
C GLY A 31 -5.54 8.00 -4.00
N SER A 32 -5.10 6.74 -4.08
CA SER A 32 -5.64 5.79 -5.08
C SER A 32 -7.12 5.50 -4.86
N ILE A 33 -7.56 5.39 -3.60
CA ILE A 33 -8.98 5.22 -3.28
C ILE A 33 -9.76 6.47 -3.68
N ALA A 34 -9.30 7.66 -3.27
CA ALA A 34 -9.94 8.94 -3.59
C ALA A 34 -10.10 9.14 -5.11
N PHE A 35 -9.09 8.76 -5.90
CA PHE A 35 -9.17 8.76 -7.35
C PHE A 35 -10.25 7.80 -7.88
N LEU A 36 -10.24 6.54 -7.42
CA LEU A 36 -11.17 5.51 -7.91
C LEU A 36 -12.64 5.81 -7.56
N VAL A 37 -12.90 6.42 -6.40
CA VAL A 37 -14.26 6.80 -5.97
C VAL A 37 -14.67 8.20 -6.45
N GLY A 38 -13.71 9.00 -6.93
CA GLY A 38 -13.93 10.35 -7.43
C GLY A 38 -14.44 10.37 -8.87
N SER A 39 -14.68 11.58 -9.39
CA SER A 39 -15.12 11.81 -10.77
C SER A 39 -14.19 11.19 -11.81
N ASP A 40 -12.89 11.20 -11.52
CA ASP A 40 -11.85 10.76 -12.45
C ASP A 40 -11.82 9.23 -12.61
N GLY A 41 -12.34 8.50 -11.62
CA GLY A 41 -12.44 7.04 -11.64
C GLY A 41 -13.71 6.49 -12.30
N GLY A 42 -14.64 7.36 -12.74
CA GLY A 42 -16.03 6.96 -13.06
C GLY A 42 -16.22 5.93 -14.18
N TRP A 43 -15.20 5.70 -15.03
CA TRP A 43 -15.25 4.69 -16.09
C TRP A 43 -14.40 3.43 -15.81
N ILE A 44 -13.74 3.36 -14.65
CA ILE A 44 -12.87 2.25 -14.27
C ILE A 44 -13.69 1.22 -13.49
N ASN A 45 -13.85 0.01 -14.04
CA ASN A 45 -14.54 -1.09 -13.40
C ASN A 45 -13.85 -2.45 -13.64
N GLY A 46 -14.13 -3.42 -12.77
CA GLY A 46 -13.61 -4.79 -12.88
C GLY A 46 -12.09 -4.94 -12.70
N GLN A 47 -11.40 -3.88 -12.27
CA GLN A 47 -9.94 -3.88 -12.11
C GLN A 47 -9.52 -4.13 -10.66
N THR A 48 -8.37 -4.79 -10.49
CA THR A 48 -7.67 -4.87 -9.20
C THR A 48 -6.43 -3.98 -9.24
N LEU A 49 -6.41 -2.91 -8.43
CA LEU A 49 -5.26 -2.03 -8.30
C LEU A 49 -4.39 -2.45 -7.09
N ARG A 50 -3.12 -2.80 -7.34
CA ARG A 50 -2.16 -3.11 -6.27
C ARG A 50 -1.37 -1.86 -5.87
N ALA A 51 -1.80 -1.19 -4.79
CA ALA A 51 -1.05 -0.10 -4.15
C ALA A 51 -0.10 -0.65 -3.07
N ASN A 52 0.99 -1.32 -3.48
CA ASN A 52 1.82 -2.15 -2.58
C ASN A 52 3.33 -1.86 -2.64
N GLY A 53 3.73 -0.72 -3.20
CA GLY A 53 5.14 -0.35 -3.32
C GLY A 53 5.96 -1.22 -4.28
N GLY A 54 5.32 -1.91 -5.22
CA GLY A 54 5.97 -2.70 -6.27
C GLY A 54 6.19 -4.18 -5.93
N LEU A 55 5.51 -4.70 -4.90
CA LEU A 55 5.56 -6.13 -4.56
C LEU A 55 4.79 -6.94 -5.62
N VAL A 56 5.39 -8.00 -6.18
CA VAL A 56 4.75 -8.89 -7.17
C VAL A 56 4.28 -10.17 -6.53
#